data_AF-A0A535B237-F1
#
_entry.id   AF-A0A535B237-F1
#
_cell.length_a   1.000
_cell.length_b   1.000
_cell.length_c   1.000
_cell.angle_alpha   90.00
_cell.angle_beta   90.00
_cell.angle_gamma   90.00
#
_symmetry.space_group_name_H-M   'P 1'
#
loop_
_entity.id
_entity.type
_entity.pdbx_description
1 polymer ?
#
loop_
_entity_poly.entity_id
_entity_poly.type
_entity_poly.pdbx_seq_one_letter_code
_entity_poly.pdbx_strand_id
1 'polypeptide(L)'
;MMVAGLVLVVGLAALYALGIRAIVQVPFRALGVLVSGMAFHNIVLMILLRLSTPAPLIRVVQAWKEGILLLLLVLAVRVAVTAWRAGGRPRLLFLDWAMLAFTIVVIVYALIPSSWSGVPVTLSQRLVAVRLDLLLPLLYAYGRLFWTDRREDLTWVAAAIVGSAAVVGLFAAIELWLIPTRVWLDAGVNQLSSWLGFTYH
;
A
#
# COMPACT_ATOMS: atom_id res chain seq x y z
N MET A 1 -4.56 -20.58 20.79
CA MET A 1 -4.80 -19.40 19.93
C MET A 1 -3.52 -18.89 19.26
N MET A 2 -2.41 -18.75 19.99
CA MET A 2 -1.11 -18.34 19.43
C MET A 2 -0.61 -19.21 18.24
N VAL A 3 -0.78 -20.53 18.31
CA VAL A 3 -0.39 -21.46 17.22
C VAL A 3 -1.16 -21.16 15.93
N ALA A 4 -2.47 -20.87 16.02
CA ALA A 4 -3.28 -20.51 14.85
C ALA A 4 -2.83 -19.19 14.21
N GLY A 5 -2.45 -18.21 15.04
CA GLY A 5 -1.85 -16.97 14.57
C GLY A 5 -0.52 -17.20 13.84
N LEU A 6 0.33 -18.10 14.36
CA LEU A 6 1.60 -18.45 13.72
C LEU A 6 1.38 -19.13 12.36
N VAL A 7 0.46 -20.10 12.29
CA VAL A 7 0.09 -20.79 11.03
C VAL A 7 -0.42 -19.80 10.00
N LEU A 8 -1.26 -18.83 10.42
CA LEU A 8 -1.75 -17.78 9.53
C LEU A 8 -0.60 -16.90 9.01
N VAL A 9 0.35 -16.50 9.87
CA VAL A 9 1.53 -15.72 9.44
C VAL A 9 2.37 -16.49 8.41
N VAL A 10 2.58 -17.79 8.61
CA VAL A 10 3.31 -18.63 7.64
C VAL A 10 2.55 -18.72 6.31
N GLY A 11 1.23 -18.89 6.34
CA GLY A 11 0.39 -18.87 5.14
C GLY A 11 0.46 -17.54 4.39
N LEU A 12 0.41 -16.41 5.11
CA LEU A 12 0.57 -15.07 4.54
C LEU A 12 1.96 -14.85 3.95
N ALA A 13 3.01 -15.37 4.59
CA ALA A 13 4.38 -15.31 4.06
C ALA A 13 4.51 -16.12 2.76
N ALA A 14 3.87 -17.30 2.68
CA ALA A 14 3.83 -18.09 1.46
C ALA A 14 3.07 -17.37 0.33
N LEU A 15 1.91 -16.77 0.63
CA LEU A 15 1.16 -15.95 -0.31
C LEU A 15 1.97 -14.74 -0.79
N TYR A 16 2.69 -14.10 0.12
CA TYR A 16 3.60 -13.00 -0.20
C TYR A 16 4.70 -13.46 -1.16
N ALA A 17 5.35 -14.60 -0.89
CA ALA A 17 6.37 -15.16 -1.78
C ALA A 17 5.83 -15.48 -3.20
N LEU A 18 4.60 -16.00 -3.29
CA LEU A 18 3.92 -16.20 -4.58
C LEU A 18 3.66 -14.88 -5.30
N GLY A 19 3.22 -13.85 -4.58
CA GLY A 19 3.05 -12.50 -5.10
C GLY A 19 4.37 -11.93 -5.63
N ILE A 20 5.45 -12.03 -4.87
CA ILE A 20 6.80 -11.59 -5.27
C ILE A 20 7.25 -12.33 -6.52
N ARG A 21 7.06 -13.66 -6.59
CA ARG A 21 7.39 -14.44 -7.79
C ARG A 21 6.61 -13.94 -9.01
N ALA A 22 5.31 -13.69 -8.87
CA ALA A 22 4.50 -13.15 -9.97
C ALA A 22 4.98 -11.77 -10.43
N ILE A 23 5.40 -10.91 -9.50
CA ILE A 23 5.93 -9.57 -9.78
C ILE A 23 7.29 -9.63 -10.48
N VAL A 24 8.21 -10.48 -10.01
CA VAL A 24 9.54 -10.61 -10.64
C VAL A 24 9.43 -11.12 -12.08
N GLN A 25 8.46 -11.99 -12.36
CA GLN A 25 8.19 -12.46 -13.72
C GLN A 25 7.55 -11.38 -14.59
N VAL A 26 6.57 -10.66 -14.05
CA VAL A 26 5.84 -9.60 -14.74
C VAL A 26 5.60 -8.45 -13.76
N PRO A 27 6.45 -7.41 -13.75
CA PRO A 27 6.36 -6.34 -12.74
C PRO A 27 5.00 -5.62 -12.73
N PHE A 28 4.30 -5.58 -13.89
CA PHE A 28 2.94 -5.07 -14.01
C PHE A 28 1.93 -5.74 -13.05
N ARG A 29 2.11 -7.03 -12.74
CA ARG A 29 1.21 -7.78 -11.84
C ARG A 29 1.23 -7.25 -10.40
N ALA A 30 2.24 -6.45 -10.04
CA ALA A 30 2.30 -5.81 -8.73
C ALA A 30 1.07 -4.96 -8.43
N LEU A 31 0.46 -4.33 -9.44
CA LEU A 31 -0.75 -3.53 -9.25
C LEU A 31 -1.92 -4.41 -8.79
N GLY A 32 -2.14 -5.56 -9.44
CA GLY A 32 -3.17 -6.52 -9.05
C GLY A 32 -2.91 -7.10 -7.66
N VAL A 33 -1.66 -7.45 -7.33
CA VAL A 33 -1.27 -7.96 -6.01
C VAL A 33 -1.46 -6.91 -4.91
N LEU A 34 -1.06 -5.67 -5.16
CA LEU A 34 -1.22 -4.57 -4.20
C LEU A 34 -2.70 -4.26 -3.94
N VAL A 35 -3.51 -4.12 -5.00
CA VAL A 35 -4.94 -3.82 -4.85
C VAL A 35 -5.65 -4.96 -4.12
N SER A 36 -5.39 -6.21 -4.51
CA SER A 36 -6.00 -7.37 -3.87
C SER A 36 -5.55 -7.54 -2.43
N GLY A 37 -4.25 -7.40 -2.15
CA GLY A 37 -3.73 -7.48 -0.79
C GLY A 37 -4.27 -6.37 0.10
N MET A 38 -4.44 -5.15 -0.43
CA MET A 38 -5.02 -4.02 0.32
C MET A 38 -6.48 -4.24 0.68
N ALA A 39 -7.27 -4.88 -0.20
CA ALA A 39 -8.67 -5.22 0.07
C ALA A 39 -8.82 -6.08 1.34
N PHE A 40 -7.92 -7.05 1.55
CA PHE A 40 -7.97 -7.95 2.70
C PHE A 40 -7.10 -7.48 3.88
N HIS A 41 -6.24 -6.47 3.68
CA HIS A 41 -5.20 -6.09 4.63
C HIS A 41 -5.74 -5.83 6.03
N ASN A 42 -6.75 -4.96 6.17
CA ASN A 42 -7.28 -4.58 7.47
C ASN A 42 -7.95 -5.75 8.19
N ILE A 43 -8.70 -6.57 7.46
CA ILE A 43 -9.38 -7.76 8.00
C ILE A 43 -8.34 -8.76 8.53
N VAL A 44 -7.28 -9.02 7.76
CA VAL A 44 -6.19 -9.91 8.19
C VAL A 44 -5.52 -9.40 9.46
N LEU A 45 -5.27 -8.10 9.57
CA LEU A 45 -4.68 -7.52 10.79
C LEU A 45 -5.61 -7.66 11.99
N MET A 46 -6.91 -7.43 11.81
CA MET A 46 -7.89 -7.64 12.87
C MET A 46 -7.93 -9.09 13.34
N ILE A 47 -7.87 -10.05 12.41
CA ILE A 47 -7.81 -11.48 12.76
C ILE A 47 -6.54 -11.79 13.55
N LEU A 48 -5.37 -11.29 13.13
CA LEU A 48 -4.11 -11.50 13.85
C LEU A 48 -4.13 -10.89 15.26
N LEU A 49 -4.72 -9.70 15.42
CA LEU A 49 -4.91 -9.08 16.74
C LEU A 49 -5.82 -9.93 17.63
N ARG A 50 -6.94 -10.42 17.08
CA ARG A 50 -7.88 -11.29 17.80
C ARG A 50 -7.26 -12.64 18.19
N LEU A 51 -6.31 -13.15 17.41
CA LEU A 51 -5.55 -14.36 17.73
C LEU A 51 -4.42 -14.14 18.75
N SER A 52 -4.30 -12.92 19.30
CA SER A 52 -3.25 -12.50 20.23
C SER A 52 -1.84 -12.70 19.65
N THR A 53 -1.68 -12.50 18.33
CA THR A 53 -0.37 -12.59 17.68
C THR A 53 0.57 -11.49 18.23
N PRO A 54 1.85 -11.81 18.50
CA PRO A 54 2.81 -10.83 18.98
C PRO A 54 2.92 -9.60 18.08
N ALA A 55 2.97 -8.40 18.68
CA ALA A 55 3.05 -7.14 17.97
C ALA A 55 4.18 -7.05 16.91
N PRO A 56 5.39 -7.61 17.14
CA PRO A 56 6.44 -7.63 16.11
C PRO A 56 6.04 -8.39 14.84
N LEU A 57 5.35 -9.52 14.97
CA LEU A 57 4.89 -10.32 13.84
C LEU A 57 3.81 -9.58 13.04
N ILE A 58 2.90 -8.89 13.73
CA ILE A 58 1.89 -8.05 13.10
C ILE A 58 2.56 -6.94 12.28
N ARG A 59 3.60 -6.29 12.82
CA ARG A 59 4.37 -5.26 12.08
C ARG A 59 5.05 -5.82 10.83
N VAL A 60 5.60 -7.03 10.90
CA VAL A 60 6.19 -7.70 9.72
C VAL A 60 5.12 -7.95 8.66
N VAL A 61 3.96 -8.49 9.06
CA VAL A 61 2.82 -8.68 8.14
C VAL A 61 2.36 -7.34 7.59
N GLN A 62 2.38 -6.25 8.37
CA GLN A 62 2.00 -4.91 7.90
C GLN A 62 2.94 -4.32 6.84
N ALA A 63 4.21 -4.70 6.88
CA ALA A 63 5.27 -4.20 6.01
C ALA A 63 5.27 -4.80 4.60
N TRP A 64 4.40 -5.78 4.31
CA TRP A 64 4.33 -6.45 3.00
C TRP A 64 4.23 -5.46 1.82
N LYS A 65 3.41 -4.41 1.96
CA LYS A 65 3.23 -3.35 0.95
C LYS A 65 4.51 -2.57 0.69
N GLU A 66 5.22 -2.20 1.77
CA GLU A 66 6.50 -1.50 1.68
C GLU A 66 7.56 -2.39 1.01
N GLY A 67 7.54 -3.69 1.30
CA GLY A 67 8.41 -4.67 0.64
C GLY A 67 8.15 -4.77 -0.87
N ILE A 68 6.89 -4.74 -1.31
CA ILE A 68 6.56 -4.71 -2.75
C ILE A 68 7.00 -3.39 -3.39
N LEU A 69 6.74 -2.26 -2.75
CA LEU A 69 7.17 -0.94 -3.26
C LEU A 69 8.71 -0.89 -3.38
N LEU A 70 9.43 -1.41 -2.38
CA LEU A 70 10.89 -1.49 -2.41
C LEU A 70 11.38 -2.41 -3.55
N LEU A 71 10.75 -3.57 -3.75
CA LEU A 71 11.07 -4.46 -4.87
C LEU A 71 10.89 -3.74 -6.21
N LEU A 72 9.76 -3.05 -6.40
CA LEU A 72 9.49 -2.27 -7.62
C LEU A 72 10.51 -1.15 -7.81
N LEU A 73 10.93 -0.48 -6.72
CA LEU A 73 12.00 0.51 -6.77
C LEU A 73 13.32 -0.10 -7.26
N VAL A 74 13.73 -1.24 -6.71
CA VAL A 74 14.96 -1.93 -7.11
C VAL A 74 14.90 -2.34 -8.58
N LEU A 75 13.78 -2.91 -9.02
CA LEU A 75 13.58 -3.26 -10.43
C LEU A 75 13.60 -2.01 -11.33
N ALA A 76 13.01 -0.91 -10.89
CA ALA A 76 12.94 0.33 -11.65
C ALA A 76 14.34 0.95 -11.83
N VAL A 77 15.12 1.00 -10.76
CA VAL A 77 16.52 1.45 -10.79
C VAL A 77 17.33 0.56 -11.72
N ARG A 78 17.17 -0.76 -11.66
CA ARG A 78 17.88 -1.69 -12.55
C ARG A 78 17.58 -1.40 -14.03
N VAL A 79 16.30 -1.23 -14.39
CA VAL A 79 15.89 -0.89 -15.76
C VAL A 79 16.49 0.45 -16.19
N ALA A 80 16.39 1.47 -15.35
CA ALA A 80 16.94 2.80 -15.63
C ALA A 80 18.46 2.78 -15.85
N VAL A 81 19.21 2.06 -15.01
CA VAL A 81 20.67 1.92 -15.15
C VAL A 81 21.03 1.19 -16.45
N THR A 82 20.29 0.14 -16.83
CA THR A 82 20.53 -0.55 -18.10
C THR A 82 20.25 0.33 -19.32
N ALA A 83 19.15 1.11 -19.29
CA ALA A 83 18.79 2.03 -20.35
C ALA A 83 19.82 3.17 -20.49
N TRP A 84 20.29 3.72 -19.37
CA TRP A 84 21.35 4.73 -19.35
C TRP A 84 22.63 4.20 -20.00
N ARG A 85 23.08 3.00 -19.59
CA ARG A 85 24.30 2.38 -20.16
C ARG A 85 24.17 2.10 -21.65
N ALA A 86 22.96 1.84 -22.14
CA ALA A 86 22.66 1.69 -23.56
C ALA A 86 22.51 3.04 -24.32
N GLY A 87 22.70 4.18 -23.65
CA GLY A 87 22.56 5.51 -24.24
C GLY A 87 21.10 5.94 -24.50
N GLY A 88 20.14 5.20 -23.95
CA GLY A 88 18.71 5.49 -24.10
C GLY A 88 18.33 6.77 -23.34
N ARG A 89 17.72 7.73 -24.05
CA ARG A 89 17.13 8.92 -23.42
C ARG A 89 15.63 8.70 -23.21
N PRO A 90 15.11 8.83 -21.98
CA PRO A 90 13.68 8.70 -21.74
C PRO A 90 12.93 9.83 -22.44
N ARG A 91 11.88 9.49 -23.20
CA ARG A 91 10.93 10.48 -23.69
C ARG A 91 10.00 10.87 -22.54
N LEU A 92 10.08 12.11 -22.10
CA LEU A 92 9.19 12.66 -21.07
C LEU A 92 7.88 13.11 -21.72
N LEU A 93 6.76 12.63 -21.18
CA LEU A 93 5.42 13.12 -21.51
C LEU A 93 5.05 14.26 -20.56
N PHE A 94 4.02 15.04 -20.91
CA PHE A 94 3.48 16.11 -20.06
C PHE A 94 3.18 15.63 -18.63
N LEU A 95 2.61 14.43 -18.49
CA LEU A 95 2.27 13.86 -17.19
C LEU A 95 3.50 13.54 -16.33
N ASP A 96 4.67 13.27 -16.93
CA ASP A 96 5.91 13.11 -16.16
C ASP A 96 6.36 14.44 -15.56
N TRP A 97 6.24 15.52 -16.33
CA TRP A 97 6.54 16.85 -15.83
C TRP A 97 5.61 17.25 -14.69
N ALA A 98 4.32 16.93 -14.80
CA ALA A 98 3.37 17.16 -13.73
C ALA A 98 3.73 16.38 -12.45
N MET A 99 4.07 15.09 -12.58
CA MET A 99 4.46 14.24 -11.45
C MET A 99 5.80 14.64 -10.84
N LEU A 100 6.74 15.10 -11.66
CA LEU A 100 8.01 15.66 -11.21
C LEU A 100 7.78 16.97 -10.45
N ALA A 101 6.96 17.88 -10.98
CA ALA A 101 6.61 19.13 -10.32
C ALA A 101 5.92 18.87 -8.98
N PHE A 102 4.98 17.93 -8.93
CA PHE A 102 4.34 17.53 -7.68
C PHE A 102 5.35 16.96 -6.67
N THR A 103 6.25 16.09 -7.12
CA THR A 103 7.35 15.55 -6.28
C THR A 103 8.21 16.67 -5.70
N ILE A 104 8.56 17.67 -6.51
CA ILE A 104 9.33 18.84 -6.08
C ILE A 104 8.54 19.64 -5.02
N VAL A 105 7.25 19.89 -5.24
CA VAL A 105 6.38 20.59 -4.28
C VAL A 105 6.36 19.85 -2.94
N VAL A 106 6.20 18.53 -2.95
CA VAL A 106 6.19 17.70 -1.74
C VAL A 106 7.53 17.80 -1.00
N ILE A 107 8.66 17.71 -1.71
CA ILE A 107 10.00 17.83 -1.10
C ILE A 107 10.20 19.23 -0.53
N VAL A 108 9.85 20.29 -1.27
CA VAL A 108 9.96 21.68 -0.79
C VAL A 108 9.11 21.88 0.45
N TYR A 109 7.84 21.43 0.44
CA TYR A 109 6.95 21.51 1.59
C TYR A 109 7.50 20.75 2.80
N ALA A 110 8.12 19.60 2.58
CA ALA A 110 8.78 18.82 3.62
C ALA A 110 10.04 19.47 4.19
N LEU A 111 10.68 20.39 3.47
CA LEU A 111 11.88 21.10 3.91
C LEU A 111 11.56 22.42 4.62
N ILE A 112 10.38 23.01 4.42
CA ILE A 112 9.94 24.22 5.12
C ILE A 112 9.98 23.97 6.63
N PRO A 113 10.67 24.77 7.45
CA PRO A 113 10.72 24.56 8.90
C PRO A 113 9.33 24.61 9.55
N SER A 114 9.07 23.75 10.54
CA SER A 114 7.79 23.75 11.28
C SER A 114 7.53 25.07 12.00
N SER A 115 8.57 25.85 12.31
CA SER A 115 8.48 27.19 12.90
C SER A 115 7.66 28.17 12.06
N TRP A 116 7.57 27.98 10.75
CA TRP A 116 6.77 28.85 9.87
C TRP A 116 5.26 28.54 9.93
N SER A 117 4.89 27.32 10.30
CA SER A 117 3.49 26.89 10.31
C SER A 117 2.75 27.26 11.60
N GLY A 118 3.46 27.69 12.64
CA GLY A 118 2.90 27.96 13.96
C GLY A 118 2.37 26.71 14.70
N VAL A 119 2.42 25.54 14.06
CA VAL A 119 1.95 24.26 14.60
C VAL A 119 3.16 23.37 14.89
N PRO A 120 3.28 22.80 16.11
CA PRO A 120 4.34 21.85 16.42
C PRO A 120 4.10 20.54 15.66
N VAL A 121 4.86 20.35 14.57
CA VAL A 121 4.86 19.09 13.80
C VAL A 121 6.09 18.28 14.16
N THR A 122 5.89 17.04 14.58
CA THR A 122 6.98 16.10 14.87
C THR A 122 7.63 15.56 13.59
N LEU A 123 8.90 15.16 13.66
CA LEU A 123 9.61 14.57 12.51
C LEU A 123 8.89 13.32 11.96
N SER A 124 8.33 12.50 12.84
CA SER A 124 7.60 11.29 12.46
C SER A 124 6.33 11.62 11.67
N GLN A 125 5.55 12.62 12.09
CA GLN A 125 4.36 13.07 11.36
C GLN A 125 4.72 13.61 9.97
N ARG A 126 5.80 14.39 9.88
CA ARG A 126 6.31 14.90 8.60
C ARG A 126 6.73 13.77 7.66
N LEU A 127 7.48 12.78 8.16
CA LEU A 127 7.90 11.63 7.35
C LEU A 127 6.69 10.80 6.86
N VAL A 128 5.66 10.66 7.70
CA VAL A 128 4.42 9.98 7.31
C VAL A 128 3.70 10.74 6.20
N ALA A 129 3.60 12.06 6.29
CA ALA A 129 2.99 12.90 5.26
C ALA A 129 3.76 12.80 3.93
N VAL A 130 5.08 12.98 3.96
CA VAL A 130 5.96 12.85 2.78
C VAL A 130 5.80 11.47 2.13
N ARG A 131 5.80 10.41 2.93
CA ARG A 131 5.59 9.05 2.42
C ARG A 131 4.25 8.96 1.68
N LEU A 132 3.17 9.46 2.27
CA LEU A 132 1.84 9.40 1.67
C LEU A 132 1.76 10.21 0.36
N ASP A 133 2.29 11.42 0.36
CA ASP A 133 2.25 12.29 -0.80
C ASP A 133 3.11 11.74 -1.96
N LEU A 134 4.29 11.19 -1.65
CA LEU A 134 5.18 10.60 -2.66
C LEU A 134 4.68 9.26 -3.22
N LEU A 135 3.67 8.61 -2.63
CA LEU A 135 3.11 7.38 -3.20
C LEU A 135 2.51 7.62 -4.58
N LEU A 136 1.83 8.75 -4.79
CA LEU A 136 1.19 9.05 -6.08
C LEU A 136 2.20 9.12 -7.25
N PRO A 137 3.25 9.96 -7.21
CA PRO A 137 4.24 10.01 -8.28
C PRO A 137 5.02 8.70 -8.42
N LEU A 138 5.26 7.99 -7.31
CA LEU A 138 5.95 6.70 -7.32
C LEU A 138 5.16 5.62 -8.06
N LEU A 139 3.87 5.48 -7.74
CA LEU A 139 2.97 4.53 -8.39
C LEU A 139 2.77 4.85 -9.88
N TYR A 140 2.69 6.14 -10.22
CA TYR A 140 2.66 6.58 -11.61
C TYR A 140 3.93 6.15 -12.35
N ALA A 141 5.11 6.38 -11.77
CA ALA A 141 6.38 5.99 -12.37
C ALA A 141 6.46 4.47 -12.59
N TYR A 142 5.99 3.67 -11.63
CA TYR A 142 5.93 2.21 -11.78
C TYR A 142 4.97 1.77 -12.89
N GLY A 143 3.76 2.33 -12.94
CA GLY A 143 2.77 2.01 -13.97
C GLY A 143 3.27 2.32 -15.37
N ARG A 144 4.03 3.42 -15.52
CA ARG A 144 4.66 3.79 -16.78
C ARG A 144 5.83 2.87 -17.16
N LEU A 145 6.72 2.57 -16.21
CA LEU A 145 7.94 1.82 -16.49
C LEU A 145 7.68 0.34 -16.75
N PHE A 146 6.70 -0.23 -16.05
CA PHE A 146 6.39 -1.65 -16.08
C PHE A 146 5.16 -1.99 -16.91
N TRP A 147 4.76 -1.09 -17.82
CA TRP A 147 3.64 -1.34 -18.72
C TRP A 147 3.83 -2.64 -19.53
N THR A 148 2.73 -3.33 -19.81
CA THR A 148 2.74 -4.56 -20.62
C THR A 148 1.67 -4.51 -21.70
N ASP A 149 2.03 -4.98 -22.90
CA ASP A 149 1.10 -5.08 -24.04
C ASP A 149 0.40 -6.45 -24.10
N ARG A 150 0.76 -7.37 -23.20
CA ARG A 150 0.17 -8.72 -23.17
C ARG A 150 -1.22 -8.68 -22.56
N ARG A 151 -2.23 -9.05 -23.38
CA ARG A 151 -3.64 -9.10 -22.96
C ARG A 151 -3.86 -9.96 -21.72
N GLU A 152 -3.20 -11.10 -21.61
CA GLU A 152 -3.33 -11.99 -20.45
C GLU A 152 -3.01 -11.28 -19.13
N ASP A 153 -1.90 -10.54 -19.08
CA ASP A 153 -1.49 -9.81 -17.88
C ASP A 153 -2.45 -8.65 -17.57
N LEU A 154 -2.95 -7.95 -18.60
CA LEU A 154 -3.97 -6.92 -18.44
C LEU A 154 -5.27 -7.48 -17.89
N THR A 155 -5.76 -8.60 -18.44
CA THR A 155 -6.98 -9.26 -17.97
C THR A 155 -6.84 -9.78 -16.55
N TRP A 156 -5.67 -10.32 -16.19
CA TRP A 156 -5.40 -10.79 -14.84
C TRP A 156 -5.42 -9.65 -13.84
N VAL A 157 -4.73 -8.54 -14.14
CA VAL A 157 -4.71 -7.36 -13.26
C VAL A 157 -6.09 -6.71 -13.18
N ALA A 158 -6.80 -6.56 -14.30
CA ALA A 158 -8.16 -6.02 -14.30
C ALA A 158 -9.12 -6.91 -13.49
N ALA A 159 -9.07 -8.22 -13.66
CA ALA A 159 -9.87 -9.17 -12.88
C ALA A 159 -9.53 -9.10 -11.38
N ALA A 160 -8.25 -8.96 -11.03
CA ALA A 160 -7.83 -8.79 -9.64
C ALA A 160 -8.39 -7.50 -9.03
N ILE A 161 -8.35 -6.37 -9.75
CA ILE A 161 -8.90 -5.09 -9.29
C ILE A 161 -10.42 -5.17 -9.16
N VAL A 162 -11.12 -5.57 -10.22
CA VAL A 162 -12.58 -5.63 -10.26
C VAL A 162 -13.10 -6.65 -9.26
N GLY A 163 -12.47 -7.82 -9.18
CA GLY A 163 -12.80 -8.85 -8.21
C GLY A 163 -12.61 -8.36 -6.77
N SER A 164 -11.50 -7.68 -6.48
CA SER A 164 -11.26 -7.10 -5.16
C SER A 164 -12.28 -6.01 -4.82
N ALA A 165 -12.58 -5.11 -5.76
CA ALA A 165 -13.60 -4.08 -5.58
C ALA A 165 -14.99 -4.68 -5.37
N ALA A 166 -15.34 -5.74 -6.10
CA ALA A 166 -16.61 -6.45 -5.94
C ALA A 166 -16.71 -7.12 -4.57
N VAL A 167 -15.65 -7.80 -4.11
CA VAL A 167 -15.62 -8.44 -2.79
C VAL A 167 -15.72 -7.40 -1.68
N VAL A 168 -14.94 -6.32 -1.75
CA VAL A 168 -14.99 -5.24 -0.76
C VAL A 168 -16.33 -4.54 -0.78
N GLY A 169 -16.89 -4.27 -1.96
CA GLY A 169 -18.21 -3.64 -2.11
C GLY A 169 -19.33 -4.51 -1.56
N LEU A 170 -19.32 -5.81 -1.86
CA LEU A 170 -20.28 -6.76 -1.31
C LEU A 170 -20.15 -6.88 0.20
N PHE A 171 -18.91 -6.98 0.71
CA PHE A 171 -18.64 -7.01 2.14
C PHE A 171 -19.14 -5.74 2.82
N ALA A 172 -18.84 -4.56 2.28
CA ALA A 172 -19.31 -3.28 2.81
C ALA A 172 -20.84 -3.16 2.78
N ALA A 173 -21.50 -3.68 1.75
CA ALA A 173 -22.96 -3.72 1.69
C ALA A 173 -23.53 -4.64 2.78
N ILE A 174 -22.98 -5.85 2.93
CA ILE A 174 -23.38 -6.78 4.00
C ILE A 174 -23.14 -6.13 5.36
N GLU A 175 -21.98 -5.53 5.57
CA GLU A 175 -21.61 -4.86 6.81
C GLU A 175 -22.61 -3.76 7.18
N LEU A 176 -22.93 -2.88 6.22
CA LEU A 176 -23.81 -1.74 6.42
C LEU A 176 -25.23 -2.15 6.87
N TRP A 177 -25.75 -3.26 6.34
CA TRP A 177 -27.12 -3.69 6.59
C TRP A 177 -27.27 -4.77 7.66
N LEU A 178 -26.26 -5.62 7.86
CA LEU A 178 -26.37 -6.86 8.64
C LEU A 178 -25.43 -6.92 9.84
N ILE A 179 -24.39 -6.08 9.92
CA ILE A 179 -23.42 -6.12 11.02
C ILE A 179 -23.61 -4.88 11.91
N PRO A 180 -24.20 -5.04 13.12
CA PRO A 180 -24.32 -3.93 14.05
C PRO A 180 -22.95 -3.39 14.45
N THR A 181 -22.80 -2.06 14.50
CA THR A 181 -21.53 -1.38 14.84
C THR A 181 -20.90 -1.86 16.14
N ARG A 182 -21.70 -2.30 17.12
CA ARG A 182 -21.20 -2.88 18.39
C ARG A 182 -20.26 -4.06 18.17
N VAL A 183 -20.48 -4.88 17.13
CA VAL A 183 -19.67 -6.06 16.84
C VAL A 183 -18.21 -5.66 16.56
N TRP A 184 -18.01 -4.52 15.90
CA TRP A 184 -16.68 -3.99 15.64
C TRP A 184 -16.04 -3.34 16.87
N LEU A 185 -16.84 -2.62 17.67
CA LEU A 185 -16.37 -2.03 18.93
C LEU A 185 -15.92 -3.13 19.92
N ASP A 186 -16.71 -4.18 20.07
CA ASP A 186 -16.41 -5.35 20.90
C ASP A 186 -15.16 -6.09 20.39
N ALA A 187 -14.90 -6.04 19.08
CA ALA A 187 -13.70 -6.58 18.44
C ALA A 187 -12.47 -5.67 18.56
N GLY A 188 -12.59 -4.51 19.22
CA GLY A 188 -11.48 -3.58 19.47
C GLY A 188 -11.22 -2.57 18.36
N VAL A 189 -12.16 -2.37 17.42
CA VAL A 189 -12.11 -1.27 16.45
C VAL A 189 -12.53 0.00 17.18
N ASN A 190 -11.58 0.79 17.65
CA ASN A 190 -11.92 2.03 18.33
C ASN A 190 -12.53 3.05 17.35
N GLN A 191 -13.53 3.79 17.81
CA GLN A 191 -14.12 4.87 17.02
C GLN A 191 -13.08 5.95 16.70
N LEU A 192 -13.25 6.65 15.57
CA LEU A 192 -12.41 7.77 15.15
C LEU A 192 -12.23 8.83 16.27
N SER A 193 -13.24 8.98 17.15
CA SER A 193 -13.22 9.84 18.33
C SER A 193 -12.09 9.52 19.33
N SER A 194 -11.73 8.24 19.48
CA SER A 194 -10.60 7.81 20.31
C SER A 194 -9.24 8.24 19.75
N TRP A 195 -9.14 8.41 18.43
CA TRP A 195 -7.94 8.89 17.74
C TRP A 195 -7.85 10.41 17.71
N LEU A 196 -8.99 11.09 17.78
CA LEU A 196 -9.10 12.54 17.78
C LEU A 196 -9.11 13.16 19.20
N GLY A 197 -9.13 12.34 20.25
CA GLY A 197 -9.13 12.80 21.64
C GLY A 197 -10.47 13.36 22.14
N PHE A 198 -11.58 13.09 21.44
CA PHE A 198 -12.90 13.54 21.86
C PHE A 198 -13.52 12.55 22.85
N THR A 199 -13.61 12.94 24.12
CA THR A 199 -14.49 12.30 25.12
C THR A 199 -15.89 12.89 24.99
N TYR A 200 -16.87 12.09 24.57
CA TYR A 200 -18.28 12.44 24.69
C TYR A 200 -18.72 12.14 26.13
N HIS A 201 -19.12 13.18 26.85
CA HIS A 201 -19.80 13.08 28.14
C HIS A 201 -21.29 12.78 27.95
#